data_AF-A0A3M2GCV8-F1
#
_entry.id   AF-A0A3M2GCV8-F1
#
_cell.length_a   1.000
_cell.length_b   1.000
_cell.length_c   1.000
_cell.angle_alpha   90.00
_cell.angle_beta   90.00
_cell.angle_gamma   90.00
#
_symmetry.space_group_name_H-M   'P 1'
#
loop_
_entity.id
_entity.type
_entity.pdbx_description
1 polymer ?
#
loop_
_entity_poly.entity_id
_entity_poly.type
_entity_poly.pdbx_seq_one_letter_code
_entity_poly.pdbx_strand_id
1 'polypeptide(L)'
;MKVEFFSAECPLCDKTLQRLHHHFPDVEIEVHRSSECKDGSCCALAAQYDVKAVPSLVVNGTVVLVGLPHEHELESLATMLRQS
;
A
#
# COMPACT_ATOMS: atom_id res chain seq x y z
N MET A 1 10.57 -9.51 -2.88
CA MET A 1 10.12 -8.13 -2.64
C MET A 1 8.89 -8.16 -1.74
N LYS A 2 8.80 -7.29 -0.74
CA LYS A 2 7.62 -7.18 0.13
C LYS A 2 6.80 -5.96 -0.26
N VAL A 3 5.53 -6.15 -0.61
CA VAL A 3 4.60 -5.08 -0.97
C VAL A 3 3.44 -5.12 0.02
N GLU A 4 3.21 -4.01 0.70
CA GLU A 4 2.28 -3.92 1.83
C GLU A 4 1.37 -2.71 1.64
N PHE A 5 0.08 -2.86 1.92
CA PHE A 5 -0.93 -1.82 1.77
C PHE A 5 -1.63 -1.56 3.10
N PHE A 6 -1.58 -0.32 3.56
CA PHE A 6 -2.22 0.10 4.81
C PHE A 6 -3.59 0.71 4.51
N SER A 7 -4.63 0.16 5.14
CA SER A 7 -6.03 0.47 4.85
C SER A 7 -6.82 0.79 6.12
N ALA A 8 -7.62 1.85 6.08
CA ALA A 8 -8.68 2.12 7.06
C ALA A 8 -10.05 1.56 6.62
N GLU A 9 -10.09 0.69 5.61
CA GLU A 9 -11.33 0.03 5.12
C GLU A 9 -12.42 1.03 4.71
N CYS A 10 -11.99 2.15 4.12
CA CYS A 10 -12.88 3.17 3.57
C CYS A 10 -12.99 3.03 2.04
N PRO A 11 -14.00 3.64 1.40
CA PRO A 11 -14.22 3.52 -0.04
C PRO A 11 -13.01 3.95 -0.91
N LEU A 12 -12.22 4.92 -0.42
CA LEU A 12 -11.00 5.34 -1.11
C LEU A 12 -9.90 4.26 -1.06
N CYS A 13 -9.78 3.53 0.06
CA CYS A 13 -8.86 2.42 0.19
C CYS A 13 -9.22 1.29 -0.78
N ASP A 14 -10.51 0.92 -0.84
CA ASP A 14 -10.99 -0.13 -1.74
C ASP A 14 -10.73 0.21 -3.20
N LYS A 15 -11.06 1.45 -3.59
CA LYS A 15 -10.80 1.95 -4.96
C LYS A 15 -9.32 1.93 -5.31
N THR A 16 -8.47 2.31 -4.36
CA THR A 16 -7.02 2.33 -4.55
C THR A 16 -6.47 0.92 -4.71
N LEU A 17 -6.87 -0.01 -3.84
CA LEU A 17 -6.45 -1.40 -3.89
C LEU A 17 -6.91 -2.10 -5.17
N GLN A 18 -8.15 -1.86 -5.61
CA GLN A 18 -8.64 -2.35 -6.91
C GLN A 18 -7.81 -1.84 -8.08
N ARG A 19 -7.44 -0.55 -8.07
CA ARG A 19 -6.59 0.03 -9.13
C ARG A 19 -5.21 -0.60 -9.16
N LEU A 20 -4.62 -0.86 -8.00
CA LEU A 20 -3.33 -1.54 -7.86
C LEU A 20 -3.40 -2.99 -8.38
N HIS A 21 -4.39 -3.78 -7.96
CA HIS A 21 -4.57 -5.14 -8.48
C HIS A 21 -4.83 -5.20 -9.99
N HIS A 22 -5.54 -4.20 -10.53
CA HIS A 22 -5.76 -4.12 -11.97
C HIS A 22 -4.46 -3.87 -12.75
N HIS A 23 -3.59 -2.98 -12.25
CA HIS A 23 -2.32 -2.64 -12.91
C HIS A 23 -1.21 -3.67 -12.65
N PHE A 24 -1.26 -4.34 -11.50
CA PHE A 24 -0.23 -5.24 -11.02
C PHE A 24 -0.84 -6.58 -10.58
N PRO A 25 -1.45 -7.35 -11.50
CA PRO A 25 -2.17 -8.58 -11.17
C PRO A 25 -1.27 -9.68 -10.57
N ASP A 26 0.02 -9.66 -10.92
CA ASP A 26 0.99 -10.67 -10.48
C ASP A 26 1.74 -10.27 -9.19
N VAL A 27 1.43 -9.09 -8.63
CA VAL A 27 2.06 -8.62 -7.39
C VAL A 27 1.21 -9.03 -6.19
N GLU A 28 1.81 -9.84 -5.32
CA GLU A 28 1.22 -10.16 -4.02
C GLU A 28 1.31 -8.94 -3.10
N ILE A 29 0.16 -8.36 -2.77
CA ILE A 29 0.02 -7.21 -1.86
C ILE A 29 -0.53 -7.70 -0.53
N GLU A 30 0.27 -7.62 0.53
CA GLU A 30 -0.17 -7.87 1.91
C GLU A 30 -0.99 -6.67 2.39
N VAL A 31 -2.22 -6.90 2.87
CA VAL A 31 -3.13 -5.81 3.28
C VAL A 31 -3.23 -5.76 4.80
N HIS A 32 -2.80 -4.64 5.39
CA HIS A 32 -2.93 -4.34 6.82
C HIS A 32 -4.19 -3.50 7.04
N ARG A 33 -5.23 -4.10 7.63
CA ARG A 33 -6.51 -3.40 7.87
C ARG A 33 -6.57 -2.83 9.27
N SER A 34 -7.14 -1.64 9.40
CA SER A 34 -7.37 -1.01 10.71
C SER A 34 -8.21 -1.88 11.65
N SER A 35 -9.17 -2.64 11.15
CA SER A 35 -9.98 -3.57 11.94
C SER A 35 -9.21 -4.77 12.50
N GLU A 36 -8.08 -5.12 11.87
CA GLU A 36 -7.19 -6.21 12.29
C GLU A 36 -6.21 -5.73 13.39
N CYS A 37 -6.04 -4.41 13.55
CA CYS A 37 -5.18 -3.78 14.57
C CYS A 37 -5.79 -3.77 15.97
N LYS A 38 -6.00 -4.96 16.56
CA LYS A 38 -6.62 -5.09 17.90
C LYS A 38 -5.68 -4.77 19.06
N ASP A 39 -4.38 -5.01 18.88
CA ASP A 39 -3.33 -4.82 19.89
C ASP A 39 -2.37 -3.66 19.56
N GLY A 40 -2.61 -2.96 18.44
CA GLY A 40 -1.75 -1.89 17.94
C GLY A 40 -0.52 -2.34 17.16
N SER A 41 -0.36 -3.65 16.89
CA SER A 41 0.78 -4.19 16.13
C SER A 41 0.95 -3.57 14.74
N CYS A 42 -0.13 -3.43 13.97
CA CYS A 42 -0.08 -2.75 12.67
C CYS A 42 0.08 -1.24 12.78
N CYS A 43 -0.30 -0.60 13.89
CA CYS A 43 0.05 0.81 14.15
C CYS A 43 1.56 0.97 14.40
N ALA A 44 2.18 0.02 15.10
CA ALA A 44 3.64 0.01 15.31
C ALA A 44 4.39 -0.19 13.98
N LEU A 45 3.93 -1.12 13.13
CA LEU A 45 4.51 -1.34 11.80
C LEU A 45 4.32 -0.11 10.88
N ALA A 46 3.12 0.47 10.87
CA ALA A 46 2.84 1.71 10.14
C ALA A 46 3.78 2.85 10.58
N ALA A 47 3.98 3.00 11.90
CA ALA A 47 4.91 3.98 12.44
C ALA A 47 6.37 3.69 12.06
N GLN A 48 6.79 2.42 12.08
CA GLN A 48 8.14 2.01 11.65
C GLN A 48 8.42 2.38 10.19
N TYR A 49 7.42 2.29 9.32
CA TYR A 49 7.53 2.64 7.90
C TYR A 49 7.23 4.12 7.60
N ASP A 50 7.01 4.96 8.60
CA ASP A 50 6.62 6.38 8.44
C ASP A 50 5.31 6.58 7.64
N VAL A 51 4.34 5.65 7.78
CA VAL A 51 3.01 5.79 7.19
C VAL A 51 2.22 6.87 7.94
N LYS A 52 1.95 7.99 7.26
CA LYS A 52 1.26 9.16 7.83
C LYS A 52 -0.22 9.26 7.50
N ALA A 53 -0.65 8.55 6.46
CA ALA A 53 -2.02 8.57 5.97
C ALA A 53 -2.36 7.22 5.33
N VAL A 54 -3.66 6.96 5.16
CA VAL A 54 -4.17 5.80 4.44
C VAL A 54 -5.19 6.25 3.37
N PRO A 55 -5.30 5.56 2.23
CA PRO A 55 -4.51 4.38 1.85
C PRO A 55 -3.05 4.72 1.57
N SER A 56 -2.12 3.82 1.91
CA SER A 56 -0.71 3.94 1.55
C SER A 56 -0.15 2.61 1.08
N LEU A 57 0.71 2.64 0.06
CA LEU A 57 1.47 1.49 -0.41
C LEU A 57 2.92 1.61 0.04
N VAL A 58 3.44 0.53 0.59
CA VAL A 58 4.80 0.37 1.06
C VAL A 58 5.48 -0.73 0.24
N VAL A 59 6.70 -0.46 -0.23
CA VAL A 59 7.55 -1.45 -0.90
C VAL A 59 8.86 -1.55 -0.14
N ASN A 60 9.18 -2.75 0.32
CA ASN A 60 10.38 -3.04 1.13
C ASN A 60 10.57 -2.05 2.29
N GLY A 61 9.49 -1.73 3.01
CA GLY A 61 9.49 -0.82 4.17
C GLY A 61 9.53 0.67 3.85
N THR A 62 9.49 1.07 2.57
CA THR A 62 9.42 2.48 2.14
C THR A 62 8.03 2.82 1.60
N VAL A 63 7.42 3.90 2.08
CA VAL A 63 6.16 4.42 1.50
C VAL A 63 6.43 4.93 0.08
N VAL A 64 5.76 4.34 -0.90
CA VAL A 64 5.92 4.68 -2.33
C VAL A 64 4.70 5.37 -2.91
N LEU A 65 3.52 5.18 -2.31
CA LEU A 65 2.28 5.86 -2.69
C LEU A 65 1.47 6.23 -1.46
N VAL A 66 0.81 7.38 -1.51
CA VAL A 66 -0.16 7.84 -0.52
C VAL A 66 -1.42 8.33 -1.23
N GLY A 67 -2.59 7.82 -0.83
CA GLY A 67 -3.87 8.14 -1.46
C GLY A 67 -4.14 7.34 -2.73
N LEU A 68 -5.02 7.87 -3.58
CA LEU A 68 -5.38 7.27 -4.86
C LEU A 68 -4.33 7.67 -5.92
N PRO A 69 -3.56 6.72 -6.47
CA PRO A 69 -2.48 7.05 -7.39
C PRO A 69 -3.01 7.54 -8.74
N HIS A 70 -2.28 8.48 -9.33
CA HIS A 70 -2.39 8.88 -10.73
C HIS A 70 -1.58 7.94 -11.65
N GLU A 71 -1.83 8.00 -12.96
CA GLU A 71 -1.18 7.11 -13.94
C GLU A 71 0.35 7.19 -13.88
N HIS A 72 0.93 8.39 -13.81
CA HIS A 72 2.38 8.56 -13.75
C HIS A 72 3.02 7.92 -12.48
N GLU A 73 2.28 7.87 -11.38
CA GLU A 73 2.72 7.21 -10.15
C GLU A 73 2.70 5.69 -10.31
N LEU A 74 1.69 5.15 -11.02
CA LEU A 74 1.61 3.74 -11.37
C LEU A 74 2.74 3.34 -12.34
N GLU A 75 3.07 4.17 -13.32
CA GLU A 75 4.20 3.93 -14.23
C GLU A 75 5.55 3.92 -13.49
N SER A 76 5.73 4.85 -12.55
CA SER A 76 6.92 4.93 -11.70
C SER A 76 7.04 3.69 -10.82
N LEU A 77 5.93 3.27 -10.20
CA LEU A 77 5.85 2.04 -9.43
C LEU A 77 6.16 0.80 -10.29
N ALA A 78 5.60 0.69 -11.50
CA ALA A 78 5.88 -0.42 -12.42
C ALA A 78 7.38 -0.55 -12.75
N THR A 79 8.07 0.58 -12.87
CA THR A 79 9.51 0.61 -13.12
C THR A 79 10.29 0.10 -11.90
N MET A 80 9.88 0.49 -10.70
CA MET A 80 10.48 0.05 -9.44
C MET A 80 10.29 -1.46 -9.19
N LEU A 81 9.07 -1.96 -9.39
CA LEU A 81 8.71 -3.37 -9.16
C LEU A 81 9.44 -4.33 -10.12
N ARG A 82 9.83 -3.86 -11.33
CA ARG A 82 10.58 -4.66 -12.32
C ARG A 82 12.09 -4.77 -12.03
N GLN A 83 12.63 -3.89 -11.20
CA GLN A 83 14.07 -3.84 -10.90
C GLN A 83 14.44 -4.55 -9.59
N SER A 84 13.47 -5.18 -8.92
CA SER A 84 13.57 -5.74 -7.57
C SER A 84 13.49 -7.26 -7.54
#